data_AF-A0A3M8A2I5-F1
#
_entry.id   AF-A0A3M8A2I5-F1
#
_cell.length_a   1.000
_cell.length_b   1.000
_cell.length_c   1.000
_cell.angle_alpha   90.00
_cell.angle_beta   90.00
_cell.angle_gamma   90.00
#
_symmetry.space_group_name_H-M   'P 1'
#
loop_
_entity.id
_entity.type
_entity.pdbx_description
1 polymer ?
#
loop_
_entity_poly.entity_id
_entity_poly.type
_entity_poly.pdbx_seq_one_letter_code
_entity_poly.pdbx_strand_id
1 'polypeptide(L)' 'MDTNAARRVLRIDERAPLTAETVEAAYSREAWERHPSRYPEGEARVAADAWAGTLAEARAVLLDSVLRAEAA' A
#
# COMPACT_ATOMS: atom_id res chain seq x y z
N MET A 1 -11.56 2.35 0.03
CA MET A 1 -10.97 2.03 1.35
C MET A 1 -10.84 3.30 2.21
N ASP A 2 -10.85 3.23 3.55
CA ASP A 2 -10.53 4.38 4.43
C ASP A 2 -9.04 4.44 4.83
N THR A 3 -8.58 5.57 5.40
CA THR A 3 -7.16 5.80 5.77
C THR A 3 -6.63 4.77 6.77
N ASN A 4 -7.43 4.32 7.74
CA ASN A 4 -7.00 3.33 8.74
C ASN A 4 -6.86 1.95 8.12
N ALA A 5 -7.80 1.57 7.25
CA ALA A 5 -7.70 0.34 6.47
C ALA A 5 -6.48 0.38 5.53
N ALA A 6 -6.21 1.51 4.86
CA ALA A 6 -5.05 1.68 3.99
C ALA A 6 -3.71 1.58 4.75
N ARG A 7 -3.63 2.16 5.95
CA ARG A 7 -2.47 1.99 6.84
C ARG A 7 -2.22 0.52 7.20
N ARG A 8 -3.28 -0.23 7.51
CA ARG A 8 -3.16 -1.67 7.81
C ARG A 8 -2.69 -2.47 6.60
N VAL A 9 -3.20 -2.17 5.40
CA VAL A 9 -2.78 -2.82 4.15
C VAL A 9 -1.29 -2.59 3.88
N LEU A 10 -0.79 -1.37 4.08
CA LEU A 10 0.64 -1.05 3.91
C LEU A 10 1.49 -1.33 5.15
N ARG A 11 0.91 -1.92 6.20
CA ARG A 11 1.56 -2.18 7.49
C ARG A 11 2.32 -0.97 8.03
N ILE A 12 1.68 0.21 7.94
CA ILE A 12 2.17 1.45 8.53
C ILE A 12 1.64 1.54 9.95
N ASP A 13 2.53 1.77 10.91
CA ASP A 13 2.16 1.98 12.31
C ASP A 13 1.22 3.20 12.43
N GLU A 14 0.15 3.08 13.19
CA GLU A 14 -0.85 4.14 13.36
C GLU A 14 -0.28 5.42 14.00
N ARG A 15 0.80 5.28 14.78
CA ARG A 15 1.53 6.37 15.43
C ARG A 15 2.65 6.92 14.58
N ALA A 16 3.03 6.23 13.49
CA ALA A 16 4.04 6.76 12.58
C ALA A 16 3.49 8.00 11.85
N PRO A 17 4.32 9.06 11.69
CA PRO A 17 3.99 10.19 10.85
C PRO A 17 3.61 9.72 9.44
N LEU A 18 2.46 10.18 8.95
CA LEU A 18 2.04 9.87 7.59
C LEU A 18 2.62 10.93 6.66
N THR A 19 3.70 10.58 5.97
CA THR A 19 4.33 11.40 4.92
C THR A 19 4.32 10.64 3.60
N ALA A 20 4.44 11.37 2.48
CA ALA A 20 4.55 10.74 1.16
C ALA A 20 5.70 9.71 1.12
N GLU A 21 6.86 10.07 1.69
CA GLU A 21 8.03 9.16 1.79
C GLU A 21 7.70 7.87 2.55
N THR A 22 7.02 7.97 3.70
CA THR A 22 6.64 6.79 4.50
C THR A 22 5.67 5.89 3.74
N VAL A 23 4.73 6.48 3.00
CA VAL A 23 3.77 5.75 2.15
C VAL A 23 4.49 5.01 1.03
N GLU A 24 5.39 5.69 0.31
CA GLU A 24 6.13 5.07 -0.80
C GLU A 24 7.07 3.97 -0.35
N ALA A 25 7.76 4.16 0.78
CA ALA A 25 8.65 3.16 1.36
C ALA A 25 7.86 1.91 1.78
N ALA A 26 6.72 2.08 2.43
CA ALA A 26 5.85 0.98 2.83
C ALA A 26 5.26 0.23 1.62
N TYR A 27 4.76 0.97 0.62
CA TYR A 27 4.27 0.39 -0.63
C TYR A 27 5.34 -0.43 -1.34
N SER A 28 6.54 0.13 -1.51
CA SER A 28 7.65 -0.55 -2.19
C SER A 28 8.05 -1.85 -1.48
N ARG A 29 8.07 -1.86 -0.14
CA ARG A 29 8.34 -3.06 0.66
C ARG A 29 7.28 -4.14 0.43
N GLU A 30 6.00 -3.80 0.61
CA GLU A 30 4.90 -4.77 0.48
C GLU A 30 4.75 -5.29 -0.96
N ALA A 31 4.93 -4.41 -1.96
CA ALA A 31 4.89 -4.77 -3.37
C ALA A 31 6.04 -5.72 -3.74
N TRP A 32 7.23 -5.54 -3.16
CA TRP A 32 8.35 -6.45 -3.36
C TRP A 32 8.12 -7.82 -2.71
N GLU A 33 7.64 -7.85 -1.47
CA GLU A 33 7.40 -9.09 -0.71
C GLU A 33 6.46 -10.05 -1.43
N ARG A 34 5.39 -9.53 -2.03
CA ARG A 34 4.33 -10.33 -2.69
C ARG A 34 4.28 -10.11 -4.20
N HIS A 35 5.39 -9.71 -4.81
CA HIS A 35 5.41 -9.43 -6.25
C HIS A 35 4.96 -10.66 -7.07
N PRO A 36 4.05 -10.51 -8.06
CA PRO A 36 3.51 -11.63 -8.84
C PRO A 36 4.58 -12.51 -9.50
N SER A 37 5.74 -11.94 -9.88
CA SER A 37 6.86 -12.71 -10.47
C SER A 37 7.50 -13.73 -9.52
N ARG A 38 7.21 -13.67 -8.21
CA ARG A 38 7.64 -14.68 -7.24
C ARG A 38 6.76 -15.94 -7.29
N TYR A 39 5.62 -15.87 -7.96
CA TYR A 39 4.69 -16.97 -8.12
C TYR A 39 4.73 -17.41 -9.59
N PRO A 40 5.22 -18.62 -9.90
CA PRO A 40 5.42 -19.05 -11.27
C PRO A 40 4.12 -18.95 -12.07
N GLU A 41 3.06 -19.67 -11.69
CA GLU A 41 1.72 -19.62 -12.31
C GLU A 41 0.62 -20.09 -11.34
N GLY A 42 -0.65 -19.93 -11.72
CA GLY A 42 -1.81 -20.48 -11.01
C GLY A 42 -2.49 -19.49 -10.05
N GLU A 43 -3.35 -20.03 -9.17
CA GLU A 43 -4.18 -19.25 -8.24
C GLU A 43 -3.34 -18.31 -7.34
N ALA A 44 -2.13 -18.73 -6.95
CA ALA A 44 -1.22 -17.92 -6.16
C ALA A 44 -0.78 -16.64 -6.90
N ARG A 45 -0.59 -16.71 -8.22
CA ARG A 45 -0.25 -15.53 -9.04
C ARG A 45 -1.43 -14.59 -9.19
N VAL A 46 -2.63 -15.14 -9.42
CA VAL A 46 -3.88 -14.35 -9.48
C VAL A 46 -4.13 -13.63 -8.15
N ALA A 47 -3.92 -14.32 -7.02
CA ALA A 47 -4.02 -13.72 -5.69
C ALA A 47 -2.98 -12.62 -5.48
N ALA A 48 -1.74 -12.80 -5.97
CA ALA A 48 -0.70 -11.77 -5.91
C ALA A 48 -1.04 -10.54 -6.77
N ASP A 49 -1.60 -10.73 -7.96
CA ASP A 49 -2.06 -9.63 -8.83
C ASP A 49 -3.22 -8.85 -8.18
N ALA A 50 -4.20 -9.56 -7.60
CA ALA A 50 -5.28 -8.92 -6.86
C ALA A 50 -4.77 -8.15 -5.64
N TRP A 51 -3.77 -8.71 -4.94
CA TRP A 51 -3.13 -8.04 -3.81
C TRP A 51 -2.36 -6.80 -4.25
N ALA A 52 -1.67 -6.82 -5.39
CA ALA A 52 -0.99 -5.65 -5.94
C ALA A 52 -1.97 -4.49 -6.21
N GLY A 53 -3.16 -4.78 -6.72
CA GLY A 53 -4.23 -3.79 -6.85
C GLY A 53 -4.68 -3.21 -5.51
N THR A 54 -4.79 -4.04 -4.48
CA THR A 54 -5.14 -3.62 -3.12
C THR A 54 -4.06 -2.70 -2.52
N LEU A 55 -2.78 -3.01 -2.74
CA LEU A 55 -1.66 -2.16 -2.33
C LEU A 55 -1.69 -0.79 -3.04
N ALA A 56 -2.02 -0.78 -4.33
CA ALA A 56 -2.11 0.44 -5.12
C ALA A 56 -3.28 1.34 -4.66
N GLU A 57 -4.46 0.77 -4.35
CA GLU A 57 -5.58 1.53 -3.78
C GLU A 57 -5.19 2.14 -2.43
N ALA A 58 -4.58 1.36 -1.54
CA ALA A 58 -4.13 1.84 -0.24
C ALA A 58 -3.12 2.99 -0.37
N ARG A 59 -2.14 2.87 -1.29
CA ARG A 59 -1.18 3.95 -1.58
C ARG A 59 -1.89 5.23 -2.02
N ALA A 60 -2.84 5.13 -2.95
CA ALA A 60 -3.56 6.30 -3.46
C ALA A 60 -4.33 7.03 -2.35
N VAL A 61 -5.04 6.30 -1.50
CA VAL A 61 -5.79 6.85 -0.36
C VAL A 61 -4.87 7.60 0.61
N LEU A 62 -3.72 7.03 0.94
CA LEU A 62 -2.79 7.66 1.88
C LEU A 62 -2.11 8.90 1.30
N LEU A 63 -1.68 8.88 0.03
CA LEU A 63 -1.08 10.05 -0.61
C LEU A 63 -2.08 11.20 -0.72
N ASP A 64 -3.33 10.91 -1.06
CA ASP A 64 -4.41 11.89 -1.09
C ASP A 64 -4.71 12.47 0.31
N SER A 65 -4.61 11.65 1.36
CA SER A 65 -4.68 12.12 2.74
C SER A 65 -3.52 13.04 3.14
N VAL A 66 -2.30 12.73 2.72
CA VAL A 66 -1.11 13.58 2.96
C VAL A 66 -1.30 14.93 2.27
N LEU A 67 -1.69 14.91 0.99
CA LEU A 67 -1.86 16.11 0.20
C LEU A 67 -2.95 17.04 0.77
N ARG A 68 -4.05 16.47 1.27
CA ARG A 68 -5.09 17.25 1.97
C ARG A 68 -4.60 17.85 3.29
N ALA A 69 -3.74 17.15 4.02
CA ALA A 69 -3.20 17.65 5.29
C ALA A 69 -2.18 18.78 5.08
N GLU A 70 -1.44 18.76 3.97
CA GLU A 70 -0.49 19.83 3.61
C GLU A 70 -1.18 21.12 3.11
N ALA A 71 -2.42 20.99 2.61
CA ALA A 71 -3.22 22.11 2.11
C ALA A 71 -4.08 22.81 3.18
N ALA A 72 -4.12 22.27 4.41
CA ALA A 72 -4.93 22.76 5.53
C ALA A 72 -4.11 23.65 6.47
#